data_AF-A0A2R6KV54-F1
#
_entry.id   AF-A0A2R6KV54-F1
#
_cell.length_a   1.000
_cell.length_b   1.000
_cell.length_c   1.000
_cell.angle_alpha   90.00
_cell.angle_beta   90.00
_cell.angle_gamma   90.00
#
_symmetry.space_group_name_H-M   'P 1'
#
loop_
_entity.id
_entity.type
_entity.pdbx_description
1 polymer ?
#
loop_
_entity_poly.entity_id
_entity_poly.type
_entity_poly.pdbx_seq_one_letter_code
_entity_poly.pdbx_strand_id
1 'polypeptide(L)'
;MRYKVVPEPADWDLLVAARDALPLVPGSVEDCCTRVRDRSEVPSREDAREIRDVLAAADRPLGPETVFERVRAVVPRWERDRDPGWEATWEDRVATLLAWGVVFGVFEQREGAYTLAD
;
A
#
# COMPACT_ATOMS: atom_id res chain seq x y z
N MET A 1 -3.19 10.45 -25.89
CA MET A 1 -3.43 9.29 -25.01
C MET A 1 -2.16 9.09 -24.18
N ARG A 2 -2.18 9.32 -22.86
CA ARG A 2 -1.05 9.00 -21.98
C ARG A 2 -1.21 7.53 -21.58
N TYR A 3 -0.24 6.69 -21.93
CA TYR A 3 -0.19 5.32 -21.43
C TYR A 3 0.40 5.35 -20.02
N LYS A 4 -0.31 4.76 -19.05
CA LYS A 4 0.25 4.53 -17.72
C LYS A 4 0.94 3.18 -17.73
N VAL A 5 2.20 3.15 -17.31
CA VAL A 5 2.91 1.88 -17.09
C VAL A 5 2.31 1.23 -15.86
N VAL A 6 1.88 -0.02 -16.00
CA VAL A 6 1.42 -0.82 -14.86
C VAL A 6 2.66 -1.22 -14.05
N PRO A 7 2.68 -0.99 -12.72
CA PRO A 7 3.77 -1.44 -11.85
C PRO A 7 3.97 -2.94 -11.94
N GLU A 8 5.13 -3.40 -11.47
CA GLU A 8 5.35 -4.84 -11.32
C GLU A 8 4.23 -5.43 -10.45
N PRO A 9 3.58 -6.52 -10.88
CA PRO A 9 2.60 -7.20 -10.07
C PRO A 9 3.25 -7.73 -8.78
N ALA A 10 2.42 -7.94 -7.76
CA ALA A 10 2.86 -8.66 -6.58
C ALA A 10 3.33 -10.09 -6.95
N ASP A 11 4.17 -10.66 -6.09
CA ASP A 11 4.64 -12.02 -6.27
C ASP A 11 3.52 -13.08 -6.11
N TRP A 12 3.85 -14.31 -6.54
CA TRP A 12 2.93 -15.44 -6.47
C TRP A 12 2.61 -15.87 -5.05
N ASP A 13 3.51 -15.66 -4.08
CA ASP A 13 3.31 -16.07 -2.70
C ASP A 13 2.23 -15.20 -2.04
N LEU A 14 2.21 -13.89 -2.32
CA LEU A 14 1.12 -13.01 -1.92
C LEU A 14 -0.22 -13.47 -2.48
N LEU A 15 -0.28 -13.81 -3.77
CA LEU A 15 -1.50 -14.27 -4.43
C LEU A 15 -2.02 -15.58 -3.83
N VAL A 16 -1.11 -16.51 -3.56
CA VAL A 16 -1.42 -17.79 -2.90
C VAL A 16 -1.92 -17.55 -1.49
N ALA A 17 -1.25 -16.70 -0.70
CA ALA A 17 -1.67 -16.37 0.66
C ALA A 17 -3.04 -15.69 0.69
N ALA A 18 -3.31 -14.75 -0.21
CA ALA A 18 -4.61 -14.08 -0.32
C ALA A 18 -5.72 -15.07 -0.70
N ARG A 19 -5.46 -15.99 -1.64
CA ARG A 19 -6.40 -17.07 -2.01
C ARG A 19 -6.68 -17.98 -0.82
N ASP A 20 -5.64 -18.43 -0.13
CA ASP A 20 -5.76 -19.40 0.97
C ASP A 20 -6.36 -18.77 2.24
N ALA A 21 -6.34 -17.45 2.34
CA ALA A 21 -7.04 -16.72 3.38
C ALA A 21 -8.56 -16.80 3.24
N LEU A 22 -9.10 -16.91 2.02
CA LEU A 22 -10.54 -16.91 1.79
C LEU A 22 -11.20 -18.20 2.31
N PRO A 23 -12.30 -18.10 3.08
CA PRO A 23 -13.01 -19.28 3.56
C PRO A 23 -13.77 -19.95 2.40
N LEU A 24 -13.98 -21.27 2.50
CA LEU A 24 -14.77 -22.03 1.51
C LEU A 24 -16.21 -21.50 1.37
N VAL A 25 -16.78 -21.02 2.49
CA VAL A 25 -18.08 -20.34 2.52
C VAL A 25 -17.85 -18.90 2.97
N PRO A 26 -18.00 -17.90 2.08
CA PRO A 26 -17.86 -16.49 2.42
C PRO A 26 -18.86 -16.03 3.48
N GLY A 27 -18.37 -15.25 4.44
CA GLY A 27 -19.18 -14.49 5.38
C GLY A 27 -19.51 -13.10 4.83
N SER A 28 -19.41 -12.07 5.66
CA SER A 28 -19.48 -10.69 5.16
C SER A 28 -18.22 -10.30 4.39
N VAL A 29 -18.33 -9.28 3.54
CA VAL A 29 -17.17 -8.71 2.83
C VAL A 29 -16.14 -8.20 3.82
N GLU A 30 -16.57 -7.53 4.90
CA GLU A 30 -15.67 -7.00 5.94
C GLU A 30 -14.88 -8.12 6.63
N ASP A 31 -15.53 -9.26 6.93
CA ASP A 31 -14.85 -10.42 7.52
C ASP A 31 -13.84 -11.02 6.54
N CYS A 32 -14.20 -11.13 5.26
CA CYS A 32 -13.30 -11.62 4.21
C CYS A 32 -12.09 -10.69 4.02
N CYS A 33 -12.30 -9.38 3.98
CA CYS A 33 -11.23 -8.40 3.86
C CYS A 33 -10.30 -8.43 5.06
N THR A 34 -10.85 -8.48 6.27
CA THR A 34 -10.08 -8.63 7.51
C THR A 34 -9.23 -9.90 7.47
N ARG A 35 -9.82 -11.02 7.05
CA ARG A 35 -9.12 -12.30 6.99
C ARG A 35 -7.99 -12.34 5.97
N VAL A 36 -8.18 -11.73 4.79
CA VAL A 36 -7.11 -11.59 3.80
C VAL A 36 -5.97 -10.75 4.38
N ARG A 37 -6.29 -9.56 4.92
CA ARG A 37 -5.30 -8.68 5.55
C ARG A 37 -4.52 -9.35 6.69
N ASP A 38 -5.20 -10.10 7.55
CA ASP A 38 -4.56 -10.72 8.72
C ASP A 38 -3.67 -11.92 8.35
N ARG A 39 -3.83 -12.48 7.14
CA ARG A 39 -3.18 -13.74 6.72
C ARG A 39 -2.26 -13.60 5.51
N SER A 40 -2.20 -12.42 4.91
CA SER A 40 -1.28 -12.08 3.83
C SER A 40 -0.69 -10.69 4.07
N GLU A 41 0.10 -10.21 3.12
CA GLU A 41 0.69 -8.87 3.17
C GLU A 41 -0.10 -7.86 2.33
N VAL A 42 -1.36 -8.20 1.97
CA VAL A 42 -2.22 -7.32 1.18
C VAL A 42 -2.41 -6.00 1.94
N PRO A 43 -2.00 -4.86 1.36
CA PRO A 43 -2.09 -3.58 2.06
C PRO A 43 -3.54 -3.21 2.34
N SER A 44 -3.75 -2.52 3.46
CA SER A 44 -5.10 -2.13 3.86
C SER A 44 -5.57 -0.85 3.15
N ARG A 45 -6.89 -0.62 3.15
CA ARG A 45 -7.45 0.67 2.71
C ARG A 45 -6.98 1.83 3.60
N GLU A 46 -6.66 1.54 4.86
CA GLU A 46 -6.14 2.54 5.79
C GLU A 46 -4.71 2.93 5.41
N ASP A 47 -3.86 1.97 5.07
CA ASP A 47 -2.48 2.22 4.60
C ASP A 47 -2.49 3.14 3.37
N ALA A 48 -3.35 2.85 2.39
CA ALA A 48 -3.52 3.68 1.20
C ALA A 48 -4.04 5.10 1.54
N ARG A 49 -4.90 5.22 2.56
CA ARG A 49 -5.40 6.50 3.04
C ARG A 49 -4.30 7.32 3.71
N GLU A 50 -3.52 6.72 4.60
CA GLU A 50 -2.42 7.39 5.28
C GLU A 50 -1.38 7.93 4.28
N ILE A 51 -1.01 7.13 3.28
CA ILE A 51 -0.11 7.59 2.20
C ILE A 51 -0.72 8.77 1.43
N ARG A 52 -2.00 8.70 1.09
CA ARG A 52 -2.69 9.81 0.41
C ARG A 52 -2.70 11.06 1.28
N ASP A 53 -2.98 10.93 2.57
CA ASP A 53 -3.09 12.06 3.49
C ASP A 53 -1.70 12.69 3.73
N VAL A 54 -0.62 11.90 3.73
CA VAL A 54 0.76 12.38 3.71
C VAL A 54 1.06 13.24 2.49
N LEU A 55 0.64 12.81 1.29
CA LEU A 55 0.80 13.59 0.06
C LEU A 55 -0.09 14.83 0.05
N ALA A 56 -1.31 14.73 0.58
CA ALA A 56 -2.25 15.85 0.69
C ALA A 56 -1.71 16.98 1.58
N ALA A 57 -0.99 16.62 2.64
CA ALA A 57 -0.37 17.57 3.56
C ALA A 57 0.98 18.12 3.06
N ALA A 58 1.50 17.62 1.94
CA ALA A 58 2.77 18.06 1.40
C ALA A 58 2.60 19.33 0.54
N ASP A 59 3.54 20.27 0.68
CA ASP A 59 3.65 21.49 -0.12
C ASP A 59 4.43 21.27 -1.44
N ARG A 60 5.00 20.08 -1.61
CA ARG A 60 5.83 19.68 -2.75
C ARG A 60 5.74 18.16 -2.97
N PRO A 61 6.04 17.66 -4.18
CA PRO A 61 6.13 16.23 -4.43
C PRO A 61 7.15 15.55 -3.50
N LEU A 62 6.82 14.34 -3.03
CA LEU A 62 7.64 13.56 -2.10
C LEU A 62 8.16 12.28 -2.76
N GLY A 63 9.41 11.92 -2.50
CA GLY A 63 9.95 10.59 -2.86
C GLY A 63 9.39 9.48 -1.96
N PRO A 64 9.39 8.22 -2.40
CA PRO A 64 8.88 7.08 -1.64
C PRO A 64 9.43 6.97 -0.21
N GLU A 65 10.74 7.19 -0.05
CA GLU A 65 11.43 7.09 1.24
C GLU A 65 10.92 8.16 2.20
N THR A 66 10.67 9.38 1.70
CA THR A 66 10.10 10.46 2.51
C THR A 66 8.65 10.19 2.89
N VAL A 67 7.88 9.57 1.99
CA VAL A 67 6.51 9.15 2.30
C VAL A 67 6.53 8.06 3.38
N PHE A 68 7.40 7.06 3.24
CA PHE A 68 7.57 6.02 4.24
C PHE A 68 7.93 6.59 5.61
N GLU A 69 8.92 7.47 5.72
CA GLU A 69 9.30 8.06 7.01
C GLU A 69 8.14 8.79 7.70
N ARG A 70 7.25 9.45 6.95
CA ARG A 70 6.06 10.09 7.51
C ARG A 70 5.02 9.08 7.98
N VAL A 71 4.77 8.03 7.19
CA VAL A 71 3.81 6.97 7.55
C VAL A 71 4.35 6.09 8.69
N ARG A 72 5.67 5.88 8.76
CA ARG A 72 6.38 5.10 9.78
C ARG A 72 6.00 5.54 11.20
N ALA A 73 5.79 6.84 11.41
CA ALA A 73 5.39 7.40 12.69
C ALA A 73 3.99 6.94 13.16
N VAL A 74 3.10 6.59 12.23
CA VAL A 74 1.71 6.19 12.51
C VAL A 74 1.46 4.68 12.37
N VAL A 75 2.42 3.91 11.82
CA VAL A 75 2.32 2.44 11.73
C VAL A 75 2.04 1.85 13.12
N PRO A 76 0.94 1.08 13.31
CA PRO A 76 0.59 0.51 14.60
C PRO A 76 1.65 -0.43 15.15
N ARG A 77 1.82 -0.44 16.48
CA ARG A 77 2.81 -1.30 17.15
C ARG A 77 2.66 -2.79 16.80
N TRP A 78 1.42 -3.30 16.80
CA TRP A 78 1.16 -4.71 16.51
C TRP A 78 1.63 -5.12 15.11
N GLU A 79 1.65 -4.18 14.16
CA GLU A 79 2.08 -4.43 12.79
C GLU A 79 3.61 -4.51 12.71
N ARG A 80 4.30 -3.67 13.50
CA ARG A 80 5.76 -3.74 13.69
C ARG A 80 6.20 -5.01 14.41
N ASP A 81 5.41 -5.44 15.40
CA ASP A 81 5.72 -6.62 16.21
C ASP A 81 5.49 -7.94 15.43
N ARG A 82 4.79 -7.92 14.27
CA ARG A 82 4.47 -9.10 13.46
C ARG A 82 5.66 -9.62 12.65
N ASP A 83 6.59 -8.74 12.28
CA ASP A 83 7.71 -9.03 11.40
C ASP A 83 8.96 -8.27 11.86
N PRO A 84 10.08 -8.95 12.22
CA PRO A 84 11.32 -8.27 12.55
C PRO A 84 11.89 -7.43 11.39
N GLY A 85 11.49 -7.71 10.15
CA GLY A 85 11.83 -6.96 8.94
C GLY A 85 10.78 -5.92 8.51
N TRP A 86 9.82 -5.57 9.36
CA TRP A 86 8.63 -4.79 8.98
C TRP A 86 8.95 -3.47 8.25
N GLU A 87 10.09 -2.83 8.50
CA GLU A 87 10.47 -1.58 7.83
C GLU A 87 10.64 -1.79 6.33
N ALA A 88 11.39 -2.82 5.92
CA ALA A 88 11.56 -3.15 4.51
C ALA A 88 10.22 -3.52 3.87
N THR A 89 9.41 -4.32 4.57
CA THR A 89 8.05 -4.70 4.14
C THR A 89 7.16 -3.46 3.93
N TRP A 90 7.29 -2.45 4.80
CA TRP A 90 6.53 -1.20 4.68
C TRP A 90 7.09 -0.25 3.62
N GLU A 91 8.40 -0.21 3.37
CA GLU A 91 9.01 0.51 2.26
C GLU A 91 8.46 -0.01 0.92
N ASP A 92 8.47 -1.33 0.72
CA ASP A 92 7.93 -1.98 -0.47
C ASP A 92 6.42 -1.75 -0.60
N ARG A 93 5.69 -1.80 0.52
CA ARG A 93 4.25 -1.50 0.56
C ARG A 93 3.96 -0.06 0.13
N VAL A 94 4.72 0.92 0.63
CA VAL A 94 4.58 2.34 0.27
C VAL A 94 4.87 2.54 -1.22
N ALA A 95 5.98 1.98 -1.71
CA ALA A 95 6.35 2.05 -3.12
C ALA A 95 5.25 1.45 -4.03
N THR A 96 4.73 0.28 -3.65
CA THR A 96 3.64 -0.40 -4.36
C THR A 96 2.38 0.45 -4.42
N LEU A 97 1.93 0.99 -3.28
CA LEU A 97 0.70 1.80 -3.22
C LEU A 97 0.84 3.12 -3.97
N LEU A 98 2.00 3.76 -3.94
CA LEU A 98 2.28 4.96 -4.73
C LEU A 98 2.20 4.66 -6.23
N ALA A 99 2.86 3.60 -6.68
CA ALA A 99 2.90 3.22 -8.09
C ALA A 99 1.50 2.84 -8.62
N TRP A 100 0.73 2.05 -7.86
CA TRP A 100 -0.67 1.74 -8.21
C TRP A 100 -1.58 2.97 -8.14
N GLY A 101 -1.36 3.87 -7.19
CA GLY A 101 -2.10 5.13 -7.10
C GLY A 101 -1.95 5.99 -8.36
N VAL A 102 -0.78 5.96 -9.02
CA VAL A 102 -0.58 6.59 -10.33
C VAL A 102 -1.45 5.93 -11.39
N VAL A 103 -1.47 4.59 -11.47
CA VAL A 103 -2.32 3.85 -12.42
C VAL A 103 -3.78 4.23 -12.25
N PHE A 104 -4.28 4.24 -11.01
CA PHE A 104 -5.66 4.59 -10.71
C PHE A 104 -5.98 6.09 -10.80
N GLY A 105 -4.96 6.95 -10.99
CA GLY A 105 -5.15 8.39 -11.14
C GLY A 105 -5.43 9.10 -9.83
N VAL A 106 -5.04 8.50 -8.71
CA VAL A 106 -5.06 9.12 -7.38
C VAL A 106 -3.84 10.01 -7.21
N PHE A 107 -2.71 9.61 -7.79
CA PHE A 107 -1.43 10.32 -7.69
C PHE A 107 -0.87 10.66 -9.07
N GLU A 108 -0.01 11.66 -9.11
CA GLU A 108 0.91 11.91 -10.21
C GLU A 108 2.35 11.65 -9.76
N GLN A 109 3.15 11.05 -10.64
CA GLN A 109 4.59 10.90 -10.44
C GLN A 109 5.36 11.81 -11.41
N ARG A 110 6.34 12.54 -10.88
CA ARG A 110 7.27 13.37 -11.65
C ARG A 110 8.68 13.18 -11.08
N GLU A 111 9.61 12.74 -11.92
CA GLU A 111 11.03 12.57 -11.55
C GLU A 111 11.24 11.72 -10.28
N GLY A 112 10.44 10.66 -10.13
CA GLY A 112 10.50 9.75 -8.97
C GLY A 112 9.77 10.23 -7.72
N ALA A 113 9.25 11.47 -7.71
CA ALA A 113 8.45 12.00 -6.62
C ALA A 113 6.94 11.97 -6.94
N TYR A 114 6.12 11.91 -5.90
CA TYR A 114 4.67 11.74 -6.00
C TYR A 114 3.93 12.92 -5.37
N THR A 115 2.77 13.25 -5.93
CA THR A 115 1.80 14.24 -5.42
C THR A 115 0.38 13.72 -5.68
N LEU A 116 -0.63 14.32 -5.05
CA LEU A 116 -2.01 14.10 -5.45
C LEU A 116 -2.22 14.51 -6.90
N ALA A 117 -3.05 13.76 -7.63
CA ALA A 117 -3.56 14.19 -8.91
C ALA A 117 -4.60 15.31 -8.72
N ASP A 118 -4.64 16.23 -9.69
CA ASP A 118 -5.64 17.32 -9.76
C ASP A 118 -7.04 16.82 -10.11
#